data_AF-A0A972L4T9-F1
#
_entry.id   AF-A0A972L4T9-F1
#
_cell.length_a   1.000
_cell.length_b   1.000
_cell.length_c   1.000
_cell.angle_alpha   90.00
_cell.angle_beta   90.00
_cell.angle_gamma   90.00
#
_symmetry.space_group_name_H-M   'P 1'
#
loop_
_entity.id
_entity.type
_entity.pdbx_description
1 polymer ?
#
loop_
_entity_poly.entity_id
_entity_poly.type
_entity_poly.pdbx_seq_one_letter_code
_entity_poly.pdbx_strand_id
1 'polypeptide(L)'
;MEKAHLKKQRYFIERDLFFQTLTLLLTVLLGGFLLLLLSKTISGYVDSSILFLMLFAGYFLLIIFFSWSLSRKFIGPFSRLKANMKDISQGDFTLRLMVRKGDDVRITHFVEEANRMVISFNNAIEKIKDPCTELDALAVQMIRKLKTDNDIPKAECLELLQSLQERTAVIKESVGRFKTGKRSL
;
A
#
# COMPACT_ATOMS: atom_id res chain seq x y z
N MET A 1 3.30 -4.40 24.99
CA MET A 1 4.42 -5.08 24.28
C MET A 1 4.40 -4.89 22.76
N GLU A 2 3.24 -4.69 22.12
CA GLU A 2 3.08 -4.51 20.67
C GLU A 2 3.82 -3.30 20.05
N LYS A 3 3.92 -2.19 20.79
CA LYS A 3 4.64 -0.97 20.33
C LYS A 3 6.16 -1.15 20.18
N ALA A 4 6.76 -2.10 20.90
CA ALA A 4 8.20 -2.36 20.83
C ALA A 4 8.57 -3.14 19.55
N HIS A 5 7.69 -4.05 19.09
CA HIS A 5 7.90 -4.80 17.86
C HIS A 5 7.77 -3.93 16.60
N LEU A 6 6.80 -3.01 16.56
CA LEU A 6 6.61 -2.08 15.44
C LEU A 6 7.79 -1.10 15.29
N LYS A 7 8.37 -0.63 16.40
CA LYS A 7 9.55 0.27 16.37
C LYS A 7 10.81 -0.46 15.90
N LYS A 8 10.94 -1.76 16.24
CA LYS A 8 12.06 -2.62 15.81
C LYS A 8 11.97 -2.94 14.31
N GLN A 9 10.78 -3.17 13.77
CA GLN A 9 10.55 -3.39 12.33
C GLN A 9 10.85 -2.16 11.48
N ARG A 10 10.44 -0.96 11.91
CA ARG A 10 10.76 0.29 11.19
C ARG A 10 12.27 0.53 11.08
N TYR A 11 13.00 0.31 12.17
CA TYR A 11 14.46 0.44 12.20
C TYR A 11 15.16 -0.59 11.29
N PHE A 12 14.55 -1.77 11.10
CA PHE A 12 15.10 -2.81 10.25
C PHE A 12 14.91 -2.49 8.76
N ILE A 13 13.76 -1.95 8.37
CA ILE A 13 13.45 -1.58 6.98
C ILE A 13 14.32 -0.41 6.51
N GLU A 14 14.53 0.61 7.35
CA GLU A 14 15.41 1.74 7.02
C GLU A 14 16.88 1.30 6.90
N ARG A 15 17.37 0.42 7.79
CA ARG A 15 18.73 -0.13 7.69
C ARG A 15 18.92 -0.96 6.42
N ASP A 16 17.94 -1.77 6.05
CA ASP A 16 18.08 -2.70 4.92
C ASP A 16 18.02 -1.98 3.56
N LEU A 17 17.19 -0.94 3.45
CA LEU A 17 17.15 -0.08 2.26
C LEU A 17 18.44 0.75 2.12
N PHE A 18 18.99 1.19 3.25
CA PHE A 18 20.31 1.81 3.31
C PHE A 18 21.43 0.84 2.89
N PHE A 19 21.40 -0.42 3.35
CA PHE A 19 22.38 -1.43 2.92
C PHE A 19 22.31 -1.71 1.42
N GLN A 20 21.13 -1.70 0.81
CA GLN A 20 21.02 -1.88 -0.65
C GLN A 20 21.51 -0.69 -1.46
N THR A 21 21.16 0.53 -1.05
CA THR A 21 21.71 1.75 -1.70
C THR A 21 23.22 1.82 -1.52
N LEU A 22 23.72 1.47 -0.34
CA LEU A 22 25.15 1.39 -0.05
C LEU A 22 25.83 0.30 -0.89
N THR A 23 25.23 -0.88 -1.01
CA THR A 23 25.78 -1.99 -1.82
C THR A 23 25.80 -1.61 -3.30
N LEU A 24 24.75 -0.95 -3.80
CA LEU A 24 24.69 -0.49 -5.18
C LEU A 24 25.74 0.58 -5.46
N LEU A 25 25.85 1.58 -4.57
CA LEU A 25 26.89 2.59 -4.64
C LEU A 25 28.27 1.94 -4.65
N LEU A 26 28.54 1.01 -3.72
CA LEU A 26 29.80 0.28 -3.63
C LEU A 26 30.08 -0.51 -4.91
N THR A 27 29.07 -1.13 -5.50
CA THR A 27 29.21 -1.92 -6.74
C THR A 27 29.54 -1.02 -7.93
N VAL A 28 28.90 0.15 -8.05
CA VAL A 28 29.22 1.15 -9.08
C VAL A 28 30.64 1.69 -8.89
N LEU A 29 31.03 1.96 -7.63
CA LEU A 29 32.36 2.45 -7.28
C LEU A 29 33.44 1.40 -7.57
N LEU A 30 33.19 0.14 -7.23
CA LEU A 30 34.05 -1.00 -7.53
C LEU A 30 34.18 -1.22 -9.05
N GLY A 31 33.07 -1.12 -9.80
CA GLY A 31 33.07 -1.21 -11.26
C GLY A 31 33.90 -0.09 -11.90
N GLY A 32 33.76 1.14 -11.42
CA GLY A 32 34.59 2.27 -11.83
C GLY A 32 36.06 2.07 -11.49
N PHE A 33 36.36 1.59 -10.28
CA PHE A 33 37.72 1.28 -9.84
C PHE A 33 38.38 0.19 -10.70
N LEU A 34 37.64 -0.88 -11.03
CA LEU A 34 38.11 -1.95 -11.90
C LEU A 34 38.44 -1.44 -13.31
N LEU A 35 37.58 -0.57 -13.86
CA LEU A 35 37.85 0.09 -15.14
C LEU A 35 39.11 0.97 -15.10
N LEU A 36 39.33 1.70 -13.99
CA LEU A 36 40.55 2.50 -13.81
C LEU A 36 41.81 1.62 -13.72
N LEU A 37 41.74 0.48 -13.02
CA LEU A 37 42.85 -0.48 -12.97
C LEU A 37 43.16 -1.05 -14.37
N LEU A 38 42.12 -1.45 -15.12
CA LEU A 38 42.27 -1.95 -16.48
C LEU A 38 42.92 -0.90 -17.39
N SER A 39 42.46 0.35 -17.28
CA SER A 39 43.04 1.50 -17.97
C SER A 39 44.53 1.65 -17.67
N LYS A 40 44.92 1.59 -16.39
CA LYS A 40 46.33 1.72 -15.99
C LYS A 40 47.21 0.61 -16.59
N THR A 41 46.68 -0.61 -16.73
CA THR A 41 47.42 -1.72 -17.35
C THR A 41 47.59 -1.52 -18.86
N ILE A 42 46.60 -0.91 -19.52
CA ILE A 42 46.57 -0.78 -20.99
C ILE A 42 47.18 0.55 -21.46
N SER A 43 47.35 1.54 -20.59
CA SER A 43 47.83 2.88 -20.94
C SER A 43 49.24 2.93 -21.54
N GLY A 44 50.04 1.87 -21.40
CA GLY A 44 51.33 1.73 -22.07
C GLY A 44 51.24 1.34 -23.56
N TYR A 45 50.06 0.89 -24.02
CA TYR A 45 49.86 0.30 -25.35
C TYR A 45 48.87 1.10 -26.22
N VAL A 46 48.16 2.07 -25.64
CA VAL A 46 47.05 2.77 -26.30
C VAL A 46 47.15 4.26 -26.01
N ASP A 47 46.87 5.08 -27.03
CA ASP A 47 46.83 6.54 -26.91
C ASP A 47 45.85 7.01 -25.83
N SER A 48 46.25 8.07 -25.11
CA SER A 48 45.49 8.60 -23.97
C SER A 48 44.06 9.05 -24.35
N SER A 49 43.87 9.60 -25.56
CA SER A 49 42.54 10.00 -26.05
C SER A 49 41.62 8.82 -26.31
N ILE A 50 42.15 7.73 -26.89
CA ILE A 50 41.38 6.50 -27.15
C ILE A 50 41.03 5.81 -25.84
N LEU A 51 41.98 5.78 -24.91
CA LEU A 51 41.80 5.20 -23.59
C LEU A 51 40.71 5.94 -22.79
N PHE A 52 40.70 7.28 -22.85
CA PHE A 52 39.64 8.09 -22.23
C PHE A 52 38.25 7.76 -22.81
N LEU A 53 38.15 7.67 -24.14
CA LEU A 53 36.89 7.33 -24.81
C LEU A 53 36.40 5.93 -24.40
N MET A 54 37.31 4.96 -24.31
CA MET A 54 37.00 3.59 -23.89
C MET A 54 36.51 3.52 -22.44
N LEU A 55 37.16 4.26 -21.52
CA LEU A 55 36.73 4.39 -20.12
C LEU A 55 35.33 5.01 -20.03
N PHE A 56 35.11 6.11 -20.75
CA PHE A 56 33.84 6.81 -20.77
C PHE A 56 32.72 5.90 -21.28
N ALA A 57 32.94 5.22 -22.40
CA ALA A 57 31.98 4.27 -22.97
C ALA A 57 31.70 3.09 -22.01
N GLY A 58 32.75 2.51 -21.41
CA GLY A 58 32.61 1.40 -20.46
C GLY A 58 31.81 1.80 -19.21
N TYR A 59 32.09 2.97 -18.64
CA TYR A 59 31.35 3.47 -17.48
C TYR A 59 29.90 3.83 -17.83
N PHE A 60 29.67 4.43 -19.00
CA PHE A 60 28.33 4.74 -19.49
C PHE A 60 27.48 3.47 -19.67
N LEU A 61 28.07 2.40 -20.23
CA LEU A 61 27.40 1.11 -20.35
C LEU A 61 27.08 0.49 -18.99
N LEU A 62 27.98 0.59 -18.01
CA LEU A 62 27.69 0.15 -16.63
C LEU A 62 26.49 0.89 -16.04
N ILE A 63 26.42 2.22 -16.19
CA ILE A 63 25.29 3.01 -15.71
C ILE A 63 23.99 2.53 -16.34
N ILE A 64 23.96 2.35 -17.67
CA ILE A 64 22.78 1.86 -18.39
C ILE A 64 22.36 0.48 -17.84
N PHE A 65 23.31 -0.43 -17.69
CA PHE A 65 23.04 -1.78 -17.20
C PHE A 65 22.42 -1.78 -15.80
N PHE A 66 23.00 -1.02 -14.87
CA PHE A 66 22.46 -0.91 -13.51
C PHE A 66 21.11 -0.22 -13.46
N SER A 67 20.93 0.87 -14.22
CA SER A 67 19.65 1.59 -14.31
C SER A 67 18.54 0.70 -14.85
N TRP A 68 18.82 -0.06 -15.90
CA TRP A 68 17.88 -1.02 -16.47
C TRP A 68 17.53 -2.15 -15.50
N SER A 69 18.53 -2.70 -14.82
CA SER A 69 18.36 -3.75 -13.80
C SER A 69 17.47 -3.27 -12.64
N LEU A 70 17.73 -2.07 -12.12
CA LEU A 70 16.92 -1.45 -11.07
C LEU A 70 15.48 -1.21 -11.53
N SER A 71 15.31 -0.68 -12.74
CA SER A 71 13.98 -0.39 -13.28
C SER A 71 13.12 -1.65 -13.38
N ARG A 72 13.70 -2.75 -13.88
CA ARG A 72 12.98 -4.03 -13.95
C ARG A 72 12.62 -4.59 -12.57
N LYS A 73 13.51 -4.47 -11.59
CA LYS A 73 13.29 -5.04 -10.25
C LYS A 73 12.35 -4.22 -9.36
N PHE A 74 12.38 -2.89 -9.46
CA PHE A 74 11.63 -2.01 -8.56
C PHE A 74 10.47 -1.29 -9.25
N ILE A 75 10.72 -0.60 -10.37
CA ILE A 75 9.70 0.26 -10.99
C ILE A 75 8.49 -0.55 -11.46
N GLY A 76 8.71 -1.74 -12.03
CA GLY A 76 7.64 -2.61 -12.50
C GLY A 76 6.63 -3.00 -11.40
N PRO A 77 7.07 -3.65 -10.30
CA PRO A 77 6.18 -3.99 -9.20
C PRO A 77 5.47 -2.80 -8.57
N PHE A 78 6.16 -1.67 -8.36
CA PHE A 78 5.55 -0.48 -7.77
C PHE A 78 4.50 0.17 -8.69
N SER A 79 4.70 0.16 -10.00
CA SER A 79 3.70 0.66 -10.96
C SER A 79 2.40 -0.15 -10.90
N ARG A 80 2.50 -1.48 -10.83
CA ARG A 80 1.32 -2.37 -10.66
C ARG A 80 0.62 -2.13 -9.33
N LEU A 81 1.40 -2.03 -8.25
CA LEU A 81 0.88 -1.75 -6.92
C LEU A 81 0.10 -0.43 -6.89
N LYS A 82 0.64 0.62 -7.54
CA LYS A 82 -0.02 1.93 -7.66
C LYS A 82 -1.34 1.83 -8.41
N ALA A 83 -1.40 1.08 -9.51
CA ALA A 83 -2.65 0.88 -10.26
C ALA A 83 -3.71 0.20 -9.39
N ASN A 84 -3.40 -0.96 -8.80
CA ASN A 84 -4.36 -1.68 -7.98
C ASN A 84 -4.78 -0.87 -6.74
N MET A 85 -3.87 -0.10 -6.13
CA MET A 85 -4.19 0.76 -4.99
C MET A 85 -5.10 1.93 -5.39
N LYS A 86 -4.97 2.43 -6.64
CA LYS A 86 -5.88 3.45 -7.17
C LYS A 86 -7.30 2.91 -7.25
N ASP A 87 -7.49 1.68 -7.72
CA ASP A 87 -8.81 1.07 -7.83
C ASP A 87 -9.41 0.81 -6.43
N ILE A 88 -8.60 0.32 -5.49
CA ILE A 88 -9.01 0.18 -4.07
C ILE A 88 -9.42 1.54 -3.48
N SER A 89 -8.69 2.62 -3.80
CA SER A 89 -9.01 3.97 -3.32
C SER A 89 -10.32 4.53 -3.89
N GLN A 90 -10.81 3.98 -5.01
CA GLN A 90 -12.11 4.33 -5.58
C GLN A 90 -13.27 3.57 -4.91
N GLY A 91 -12.99 2.70 -3.94
CA GLY A 91 -13.98 1.99 -3.14
C GLY A 91 -14.19 0.52 -3.50
N ASP A 92 -13.43 -0.02 -4.46
CA ASP A 92 -13.44 -1.45 -4.75
C ASP A 92 -12.48 -2.22 -3.84
N PHE A 93 -12.99 -2.64 -2.68
CA PHE A 93 -12.24 -3.44 -1.70
C PHE A 93 -12.24 -4.95 -2.00
N THR A 94 -12.89 -5.38 -3.09
CA THR A 94 -12.86 -6.79 -3.54
C THR A 94 -11.52 -7.12 -4.20
N LEU A 95 -10.86 -6.11 -4.76
CA LEU A 95 -9.56 -6.24 -5.39
C LEU A 95 -8.46 -6.58 -4.40
N ARG A 96 -7.44 -7.26 -4.92
CA ARG A 96 -6.24 -7.65 -4.18
C ARG A 96 -5.00 -7.19 -4.94
N LEU A 97 -4.03 -6.72 -4.17
CA LEU A 97 -2.70 -6.41 -4.65
C LEU A 97 -2.01 -7.72 -5.02
N MET A 98 -1.37 -7.76 -6.19
CA MET A 98 -0.69 -8.96 -6.72
C MET A 98 0.76 -8.65 -7.06
N VAL A 99 1.63 -9.62 -6.76
CA VAL A 99 3.05 -9.64 -7.13
C VAL A 99 3.36 -10.88 -7.95
N ARG A 100 4.38 -10.82 -8.81
CA ARG A 100 4.81 -11.97 -9.61
C ARG A 100 5.72 -12.88 -8.81
N LYS A 101 5.74 -14.17 -9.16
CA LYS A 101 6.78 -15.11 -8.69
C LYS A 101 8.15 -14.60 -9.16
N GLY A 102 9.04 -14.32 -8.22
CA GLY A 102 10.38 -13.76 -8.49
C GLY A 102 10.50 -12.25 -8.23
N ASP A 103 9.39 -11.56 -7.90
CA ASP A 103 9.48 -10.23 -7.30
C ASP A 103 10.15 -10.32 -5.92
N ASP A 104 10.76 -9.22 -5.46
CA ASP A 104 11.46 -9.16 -4.18
C ASP A 104 10.53 -9.56 -3.01
N VAL A 105 11.02 -10.44 -2.13
CA VAL A 105 10.26 -10.96 -0.97
C VAL A 105 9.67 -9.84 -0.12
N ARG A 106 10.33 -8.68 -0.04
CA ARG A 106 9.86 -7.52 0.74
C ARG A 106 8.65 -6.87 0.10
N ILE A 107 8.59 -6.82 -1.22
CA ILE A 107 7.42 -6.32 -1.96
C ILE A 107 6.26 -7.30 -1.74
N THR A 108 6.51 -8.60 -1.76
CA THR A 108 5.52 -9.63 -1.45
C THR A 108 4.95 -9.48 -0.04
N HIS A 109 5.81 -9.35 0.98
CA HIS A 109 5.35 -9.14 2.36
C HIS A 109 4.58 -7.83 2.53
N PHE A 110 5.01 -6.74 1.87
CA PHE A 110 4.26 -5.48 1.87
C PHE A 110 2.87 -5.66 1.26
N VAL A 111 2.77 -6.38 0.14
CA VAL A 111 1.52 -6.67 -0.56
C VAL A 111 0.58 -7.52 0.30
N GLU A 112 1.10 -8.50 1.03
CA GLU A 112 0.32 -9.31 1.97
C GLU A 112 -0.28 -8.46 3.11
N GLU A 113 0.54 -7.61 3.74
CA GLU A 113 0.08 -6.72 4.81
C GLU A 113 -0.92 -5.68 4.29
N ALA A 114 -0.70 -5.13 3.10
CA ALA A 114 -1.64 -4.22 2.48
C ALA A 114 -2.97 -4.92 2.12
N ASN A 115 -2.93 -6.17 1.65
CA ASN A 115 -4.14 -6.96 1.44
C ASN A 115 -4.89 -7.26 2.75
N ARG A 116 -4.19 -7.55 3.85
CA ARG A 116 -4.81 -7.70 5.18
C ARG A 116 -5.51 -6.42 5.63
N MET A 117 -4.91 -5.26 5.35
CA MET A 117 -5.54 -3.97 5.60
C MET A 117 -6.83 -3.82 4.80
N VAL A 118 -6.80 -4.08 3.48
CA VAL A 118 -7.99 -4.01 2.61
C VAL A 118 -9.10 -4.94 3.10
N ILE A 119 -8.77 -6.19 3.46
CA ILE A 119 -9.73 -7.15 4.03
C ILE A 119 -10.35 -6.60 5.32
N SER A 120 -9.53 -6.06 6.22
CA SER A 120 -10.01 -5.50 7.49
C SER A 120 -10.96 -4.32 7.26
N PHE A 121 -10.65 -3.46 6.29
CA PHE A 121 -11.54 -2.36 5.89
C PHE A 121 -12.84 -2.88 5.29
N ASN A 122 -12.79 -3.84 4.35
CA ASN A 122 -13.99 -4.42 3.75
C ASN A 122 -14.92 -5.01 4.80
N ASN A 123 -14.39 -5.82 5.71
CA ASN A 123 -15.17 -6.45 6.78
C ASN A 123 -15.78 -5.41 7.73
N ALA A 124 -15.10 -4.29 7.96
CA ALA A 124 -15.62 -3.23 8.81
C ALA A 124 -16.73 -2.41 8.10
N ILE A 125 -16.63 -2.24 6.79
CA ILE A 125 -17.69 -1.63 5.97
C ILE A 125 -18.92 -2.55 5.91
N GLU A 126 -18.74 -3.85 5.71
CA GLU A 126 -19.84 -4.82 5.72
C GLU A 126 -20.62 -4.79 7.04
N LYS A 127 -19.91 -4.74 8.18
CA LYS A 127 -20.53 -4.59 9.51
C LYS A 127 -21.34 -3.31 9.70
N ILE A 128 -21.10 -2.28 8.90
CA ILE A 128 -21.88 -1.03 8.93
C ILE A 128 -23.02 -1.09 7.90
N LYS A 129 -22.77 -1.68 6.74
CA LYS A 129 -23.71 -1.74 5.61
C LYS A 129 -24.98 -2.50 5.96
N ASP A 130 -24.87 -3.66 6.61
CA ASP A 130 -26.05 -4.47 6.93
C ASP A 130 -26.97 -3.76 7.93
N PRO A 131 -26.49 -3.26 9.09
CA PRO A 131 -27.32 -2.47 9.99
C PRO A 131 -27.93 -1.22 9.35
N CYS A 132 -27.20 -0.52 8.47
CA CYS A 132 -27.73 0.64 7.75
C CYS A 132 -28.88 0.27 6.82
N THR A 133 -28.75 -0.84 6.08
CA THR A 133 -29.79 -1.32 5.15
C THR A 133 -31.03 -1.76 5.92
N GLU A 134 -30.85 -2.44 7.05
CA GLU A 134 -31.95 -2.84 7.93
C GLU A 134 -32.61 -1.63 8.62
N LEU A 135 -31.83 -0.62 9.00
CA LEU A 135 -32.34 0.64 9.55
C LEU A 135 -33.17 1.42 8.53
N ASP A 136 -32.72 1.49 7.28
CA ASP A 136 -33.48 2.11 6.18
C ASP A 136 -34.79 1.36 5.92
N ALA A 137 -34.76 0.03 5.88
CA ALA A 137 -35.96 -0.79 5.75
C ALA A 137 -36.97 -0.57 6.89
N LEU A 138 -36.50 -0.47 8.15
CA LEU A 138 -37.34 -0.17 9.31
C LEU A 138 -37.93 1.24 9.24
N ALA A 139 -37.13 2.24 8.83
CA ALA A 139 -37.60 3.60 8.66
C ALA A 139 -38.69 3.70 7.58
N VAL A 140 -38.50 3.01 6.44
CA VAL A 140 -39.52 2.94 5.37
C VAL A 140 -40.80 2.27 5.86
N GLN A 141 -40.70 1.17 6.62
CA GLN A 141 -41.87 0.52 7.22
C GLN A 141 -42.62 1.45 8.17
N MET A 142 -41.89 2.20 9.00
CA MET A 142 -42.47 3.16 9.94
C MET A 142 -43.19 4.29 9.21
N ILE A 143 -42.57 4.88 8.19
CA ILE A 143 -43.19 5.92 7.35
C ILE A 143 -44.46 5.39 6.68
N ARG A 144 -44.46 4.14 6.20
CA ARG A 144 -45.62 3.52 5.57
C ARG A 144 -46.76 3.32 6.57
N LYS A 145 -46.47 2.82 7.77
CA LYS A 145 -47.48 2.68 8.84
C LYS A 145 -48.08 4.04 9.18
N LEU A 146 -47.25 5.07 9.41
CA LEU A 146 -47.69 6.45 9.74
C LEU A 146 -48.57 7.10 8.68
N LYS A 147 -48.45 6.70 7.41
CA LYS A 147 -49.28 7.21 6.31
C LYS A 147 -50.58 6.42 6.11
N THR A 148 -50.66 5.18 6.59
CA THR A 148 -51.77 4.27 6.28
C THR A 148 -52.74 4.15 7.45
N ASP A 149 -52.24 4.16 8.69
CA ASP A 149 -53.05 4.14 9.91
C ASP A 149 -53.10 5.51 10.57
N ASN A 150 -54.31 6.06 10.76
CA ASN A 150 -54.53 7.31 11.48
C ASN A 150 -54.35 7.16 13.01
N ASP A 151 -54.31 5.92 13.52
CA ASP A 151 -54.26 5.64 14.96
C ASP A 151 -53.31 4.46 15.24
N ILE A 152 -52.00 4.70 15.10
CA ILE A 152 -50.99 3.69 15.43
C ILE A 152 -50.89 3.59 16.96
N PRO A 153 -51.03 2.38 17.54
CA PRO A 153 -50.84 2.19 18.97
C PRO A 153 -49.45 2.68 19.40
N LYS A 154 -49.42 3.57 20.40
CA LYS A 154 -48.18 4.16 20.95
C LYS A 154 -47.13 3.10 21.32
N ALA A 155 -47.57 1.92 21.74
CA ALA A 155 -46.71 0.78 22.06
C ALA A 155 -45.93 0.26 20.84
N GLU A 156 -46.60 0.10 19.69
CA GLU A 156 -45.99 -0.42 18.46
C GLU A 156 -45.01 0.60 17.85
N CYS A 157 -45.33 1.90 17.99
CA CYS A 157 -44.43 2.99 17.60
C CYS A 157 -43.17 3.04 18.50
N LEU A 158 -43.32 2.80 19.81
CA LEU A 158 -42.22 2.72 20.76
C LEU A 158 -41.28 1.53 20.48
N GLU A 159 -41.83 0.35 20.15
CA GLU A 159 -41.03 -0.81 19.77
C GLU A 159 -40.19 -0.56 18.51
N LEU A 160 -40.80 0.04 17.48
CA LEU A 160 -40.08 0.40 16.26
C LEU A 160 -38.97 1.44 16.53
N LEU A 161 -39.23 2.45 17.37
CA LEU A 161 -38.22 3.43 17.76
C LEU A 161 -37.08 2.82 18.56
N GLN A 162 -37.36 1.90 19.48
CA GLN A 162 -36.34 1.17 20.22
C GLN A 162 -35.47 0.33 19.29
N SER A 163 -36.09 -0.38 18.33
CA SER A 163 -35.35 -1.15 17.33
C SER A 163 -34.42 -0.28 16.47
N LEU A 164 -34.89 0.91 16.05
CA LEU A 164 -34.08 1.89 15.32
C LEU A 164 -32.92 2.42 16.18
N GLN A 165 -33.17 2.68 17.46
CA GLN A 165 -32.16 3.16 18.40
C GLN A 165 -31.07 2.12 18.65
N GLU A 166 -31.44 0.85 18.83
CA GLU A 166 -30.50 -0.27 18.98
C GLU A 166 -29.60 -0.42 17.74
N ARG A 167 -30.18 -0.40 16.53
CA ARG A 167 -29.38 -0.48 15.29
C ARG A 167 -28.46 0.72 15.10
N THR A 168 -28.93 1.91 15.46
CA THR A 168 -28.10 3.12 15.46
C THR A 168 -26.92 2.98 16.42
N ALA A 169 -27.11 2.35 17.59
CA ALA A 169 -26.04 2.09 18.54
C ALA A 169 -24.98 1.12 17.98
N VAL A 170 -25.40 0.06 17.27
CA VAL A 170 -24.48 -0.89 16.60
C VAL A 170 -23.64 -0.19 15.53
N ILE A 171 -24.24 0.68 14.72
CA ILE A 171 -23.52 1.50 13.73
C ILE A 171 -22.53 2.42 14.44
N LYS A 172 -22.95 3.10 15.51
CA LYS A 172 -22.09 4.01 16.28
C LYS A 172 -20.90 3.29 16.90
N GLU A 173 -21.09 2.09 17.43
CA GLU A 173 -19.98 1.27 17.94
C GLU A 173 -19.03 0.85 16.83
N SER A 174 -19.56 0.39 15.70
CA SER A 174 -18.77 -0.06 14.55
C SER A 174 -17.95 1.08 13.95
N VAL A 175 -18.54 2.28 13.82
CA VAL A 175 -17.84 3.50 13.38
C VAL A 175 -16.84 3.97 14.43
N GLY A 176 -17.13 3.83 15.73
CA GLY A 176 -16.24 4.22 16.82
C GLY A 176 -14.90 3.47 16.86
N ARG A 177 -14.82 2.30 16.21
CA ARG A 177 -13.56 1.55 16.06
C ARG A 177 -12.57 2.22 15.10
N PHE A 178 -13.05 3.09 14.22
CA PHE A 178 -12.20 3.85 13.32
C PHE A 178 -11.63 5.08 14.03
N LYS A 179 -10.31 5.12 14.17
CA LYS A 179 -9.61 6.34 14.64
C LYS A 179 -9.56 7.35 13.50
N THR A 180 -10.53 8.26 13.48
CA THR A 180 -10.54 9.40 12.57
C THR A 180 -9.96 10.62 13.28
N GLY A 181 -9.16 11.41 12.56
CA GLY A 181 -8.67 12.70 13.02
C GLY A 181 -8.74 13.66 11.85
N LYS A 182 -9.24 14.88 12.07
CA LYS A 182 -9.09 15.95 11.07
C LYS A 182 -7.59 16.24 10.94
N ARG A 183 -6.96 15.74 9.87
CA ARG A 183 -5.69 16.30 9.41
C ARG A 183 -6.05 17.47 8.51
N SER A 184 -5.79 18.68 8.98
CA SER A 184 -5.68 19.85 8.11
C SER A 184 -4.56 19.55 7.10
N LEU A 185 -4.94 19.41 5.84
CA LEU A 185 -4.01 19.37 4.70
C LEU A 185 -3.44 20.77 4.48
#